data_AF-A0A523JE37-F1
#
_entry.id   AF-A0A523JE37-F1
#
_cell.length_a   1.000
_cell.length_b   1.000
_cell.length_c   1.000
_cell.angle_alpha   90.00
_cell.angle_beta   90.00
_cell.angle_gamma   90.00
#
_symmetry.space_group_name_H-M   'P 1'
#
loop_
_entity.id
_entity.type
_entity.pdbx_description
1 polymer ?
#
loop_
_entity_poly.entity_id
_entity_poly.type
_entity_poly.pdbx_seq_one_letter_code
_entity_poly.pdbx_strand_id
1 'polypeptide(L)'
;MIENHHKNIATFIHLSTFARFIIPFGNFIGPLILWVANKDKSPFIDAHGKQIINFQISILLYSLIIGAITIPFFIFNFFNGIDFIDFHGFSDFHFNIRRPSPLLYFTGALGGLAIIAFILEIVFIIKASLKARDGELYKYPITINFLK
;
A
#
# COMPACT_ATOMS: atom_id res chain seq x y z
N MET A 1 31.66 -9.03 -6.03
CA MET A 1 30.53 -9.39 -6.92
C MET A 1 29.39 -9.88 -6.03
N ILE A 2 28.14 -9.46 -6.24
CA ILE A 2 27.01 -9.94 -5.41
C ILE A 2 26.66 -11.37 -5.83
N GLU A 3 26.62 -12.28 -4.86
CA GLU A 3 26.26 -13.69 -5.08
C GLU A 3 24.82 -13.85 -5.56
N ASN A 4 24.59 -14.81 -6.47
CA ASN A 4 23.25 -15.10 -6.98
C ASN A 4 22.25 -15.45 -5.87
N HIS A 5 22.70 -16.12 -4.80
CA HIS A 5 21.86 -16.41 -3.65
C HIS A 5 21.33 -15.14 -2.98
N HIS A 6 22.18 -14.13 -2.79
CA HIS A 6 21.78 -12.83 -2.22
C HIS A 6 20.82 -12.06 -3.13
N LYS A 7 21.04 -12.11 -4.46
CA LYS A 7 20.12 -11.51 -5.44
C LYS A 7 18.74 -12.17 -5.40
N ASN A 8 18.70 -13.49 -5.31
CA ASN A 8 17.44 -14.24 -5.22
C ASN A 8 16.67 -13.87 -3.95
N ILE A 9 17.35 -13.86 -2.79
CA ILE A 9 16.72 -13.44 -1.52
C ILE A 9 16.18 -12.02 -1.62
N ALA A 10 16.98 -11.07 -2.09
CA ALA A 10 16.55 -9.67 -2.24
C ALA A 10 15.36 -9.53 -3.20
N THR A 11 15.33 -10.30 -4.29
CA THR A 11 14.20 -10.34 -5.23
C THR A 11 12.94 -10.84 -4.53
N PHE A 12 13.03 -11.95 -3.78
CA PHE A 12 11.89 -12.51 -3.07
C PHE A 12 11.41 -11.62 -1.92
N ILE A 13 12.28 -10.85 -1.29
CA ILE A 13 11.90 -9.83 -0.30
C ILE A 13 10.90 -8.85 -0.92
N HIS A 14 11.14 -8.32 -2.13
CA HIS A 14 10.17 -7.44 -2.80
C HIS A 14 8.91 -8.19 -3.24
N LEU A 15 9.03 -9.35 -3.88
CA LEU A 15 7.88 -10.11 -4.39
C LEU A 15 6.95 -10.62 -3.28
N SER A 16 7.50 -10.91 -2.09
CA SER A 16 6.71 -11.36 -0.95
C SER A 16 5.70 -10.33 -0.46
N THR A 17 5.82 -9.06 -0.87
CA THR A 17 4.78 -8.05 -0.62
C THR A 17 3.43 -8.45 -1.19
N PHE A 18 3.39 -9.26 -2.26
CA PHE A 18 2.16 -9.74 -2.88
C PHE A 18 1.43 -10.79 -2.03
N ALA A 19 2.02 -11.27 -0.94
CA ALA A 19 1.31 -12.12 0.03
C ALA A 19 0.04 -11.45 0.59
N ARG A 20 -0.08 -10.11 0.52
CA ARG A 20 -1.30 -9.38 0.89
C ARG A 20 -2.57 -9.86 0.19
N PHE A 21 -2.46 -10.48 -0.98
CA PHE A 21 -3.62 -10.97 -1.73
C PHE A 21 -4.22 -12.26 -1.15
N ILE A 22 -3.52 -12.91 -0.23
CA ILE A 22 -3.94 -14.16 0.41
C ILE A 22 -4.06 -13.97 1.92
N ILE A 23 -3.12 -13.24 2.53
CA ILE A 23 -3.01 -13.06 3.98
C ILE A 23 -3.14 -11.57 4.30
N PRO A 24 -4.06 -11.16 5.20
CA PRO A 24 -4.12 -9.78 5.70
C PRO A 24 -2.75 -9.31 6.20
N PHE A 25 -2.35 -8.09 5.84
CA PHE A 25 -1.03 -7.52 6.14
C PHE A 25 0.17 -8.32 5.57
N GLY A 26 -0.07 -9.25 4.64
CA GLY A 26 0.98 -10.04 4.00
C GLY A 26 2.05 -9.19 3.31
N ASN A 27 1.72 -7.96 2.91
CA ASN A 27 2.67 -7.00 2.35
C ASN A 27 3.76 -6.54 3.32
N PHE A 28 3.54 -6.66 4.63
CA PHE A 28 4.55 -6.43 5.65
C PHE A 28 5.17 -7.74 6.12
N ILE A 29 4.33 -8.73 6.39
CA ILE A 29 4.75 -10.00 7.00
C ILE A 29 5.76 -10.72 6.11
N GLY A 30 5.47 -10.87 4.82
CA GLY A 30 6.35 -11.57 3.87
C GLY A 30 7.76 -10.95 3.82
N PRO A 31 7.88 -9.64 3.49
CA PRO A 31 9.17 -8.99 3.41
C PRO A 31 9.91 -8.94 4.74
N LEU A 32 9.19 -8.75 5.86
CA LEU A 32 9.81 -8.67 7.19
C LEU A 32 10.42 -10.01 7.61
N ILE A 33 9.71 -11.12 7.42
CA ILE A 33 10.24 -12.47 7.72
C ILE A 33 11.49 -12.74 6.88
N LEU A 34 11.41 -12.52 5.56
CA LEU A 34 12.53 -12.78 4.66
C LEU A 34 13.73 -11.86 4.94
N TRP A 35 13.48 -10.58 5.25
CA TRP A 35 14.54 -9.64 5.58
C TRP A 35 15.19 -9.99 6.92
N VAL A 36 14.43 -10.14 8.01
CA VAL A 36 14.99 -10.42 9.34
C VAL A 36 15.78 -11.72 9.38
N ALA A 37 15.32 -12.77 8.69
CA ALA A 37 16.03 -14.05 8.62
C ALA A 37 17.35 -14.00 7.80
N ASN A 38 17.58 -12.94 7.01
CA ASN A 38 18.70 -12.89 6.07
C ASN A 38 19.51 -11.58 6.10
N LYS A 39 19.10 -10.55 6.84
CA LYS A 39 19.72 -9.22 6.84
C LYS A 39 21.21 -9.25 7.21
N ASP A 40 21.59 -10.12 8.13
CA ASP A 40 22.97 -10.22 8.62
C ASP A 40 23.89 -10.99 7.66
N LYS A 41 23.34 -11.59 6.60
CA LYS A 41 24.09 -12.36 5.60
C LYS A 41 24.74 -11.48 4.53
N SER A 42 24.15 -10.32 4.21
CA SER A 42 24.69 -9.43 3.19
C SER A 42 24.15 -7.99 3.33
N PRO A 43 25.01 -6.96 3.25
CA PRO A 43 24.58 -5.57 3.18
C PRO A 43 23.61 -5.29 2.03
N PHE A 44 23.69 -6.06 0.94
CA PHE A 44 22.77 -5.95 -0.20
C PHE A 44 21.35 -6.37 0.17
N ILE A 45 21.21 -7.47 0.92
CA ILE A 45 19.92 -7.95 1.42
C ILE A 45 19.35 -6.96 2.42
N ASP A 46 20.19 -6.47 3.35
CA ASP A 46 19.76 -5.50 4.35
C ASP A 46 19.23 -4.20 3.70
N ALA A 47 19.95 -3.67 2.70
CA ALA A 47 19.53 -2.48 1.97
C ALA A 47 18.18 -2.66 1.27
N HIS A 48 17.97 -3.79 0.57
CA HIS A 48 16.69 -4.06 -0.10
C HIS A 48 15.54 -4.28 0.89
N GLY A 49 15.80 -4.98 2.00
CA GLY A 49 14.83 -5.17 3.07
C GLY A 49 14.38 -3.86 3.70
N LYS A 50 15.32 -3.00 4.11
CA LYS A 50 15.00 -1.67 4.63
C LYS A 50 14.21 -0.84 3.62
N GLN A 51 14.59 -0.87 2.33
CA GLN A 51 13.89 -0.13 1.28
C GLN A 51 12.43 -0.55 1.12
N ILE A 52 12.14 -1.86 1.03
CA ILE A 52 10.75 -2.28 0.86
C ILE A 52 9.92 -2.05 2.12
N ILE A 53 10.48 -2.27 3.31
CA ILE A 53 9.76 -2.04 4.56
C ILE A 53 9.44 -0.55 4.73
N ASN A 54 10.41 0.34 4.48
CA ASN A 54 10.17 1.78 4.48
C ASN A 54 9.08 2.19 3.48
N PHE A 55 9.12 1.63 2.27
CA PHE A 55 8.10 1.92 1.25
C PHE A 55 6.72 1.46 1.69
N GLN A 56 6.57 0.23 2.19
CA GLN A 56 5.29 -0.30 2.65
C GLN A 56 4.73 0.49 3.84
N ILE A 57 5.58 0.91 4.78
CA ILE A 57 5.16 1.79 5.89
C ILE A 57 4.71 3.15 5.36
N SER A 58 5.41 3.71 4.37
CA SER A 58 5.03 4.98 3.73
C SER A 58 3.66 4.88 3.05
N ILE A 59 3.42 3.81 2.28
CA ILE A 59 2.13 3.56 1.63
C ILE A 59 1.00 3.39 2.65
N LEU A 60 1.23 2.66 3.74
CA LEU A 60 0.26 2.55 4.83
C LEU A 60 -0.04 3.92 5.45
N LEU A 61 0.97 4.73 5.74
CA LEU A 61 0.79 6.07 6.29
C LEU A 61 -0.04 6.95 5.35
N TYR A 62 0.27 6.96 4.05
CA TYR A 62 -0.49 7.72 3.06
C TYR A 62 -1.94 7.25 2.96
N SER A 63 -2.16 5.93 3.00
CA SER A 63 -3.50 5.34 2.98
C SER A 63 -4.31 5.72 4.23
N LEU A 64 -3.66 5.74 5.41
CA LEU A 64 -4.29 6.17 6.66
C LEU A 64 -4.66 7.65 6.63
N ILE A 65 -3.81 8.52 6.08
CA ILE A 65 -4.11 9.96 5.94
C ILE A 65 -5.32 10.17 5.02
N ILE A 66 -5.33 9.53 3.85
CA ILE A 66 -6.45 9.61 2.91
C ILE A 66 -7.73 9.06 3.55
N GLY A 67 -7.63 7.91 4.24
CA GLY A 67 -8.73 7.31 4.97
C GLY A 67 -9.26 8.23 6.08
N ALA A 68 -8.39 8.83 6.88
CA ALA A 68 -8.76 9.74 7.95
C ALA A 68 -9.42 11.03 7.45
N ILE A 69 -9.13 11.47 6.22
CA ILE A 69 -9.84 12.58 5.58
C ILE A 69 -11.19 12.10 5.02
N THR A 70 -11.23 10.92 4.41
CA THR A 70 -12.44 10.44 3.72
C THR A 70 -13.53 9.96 4.68
N ILE A 71 -13.14 9.23 5.74
CA ILE A 71 -14.06 8.56 6.67
C ILE A 71 -14.93 9.56 7.44
N PRO A 72 -14.41 10.64 8.08
CA PRO A 72 -15.25 11.62 8.78
C PRO A 72 -16.20 12.38 7.87
N PHE A 73 -15.78 12.69 6.64
CA PHE A 73 -16.67 13.30 5.64
C PHE A 73 -17.81 12.36 5.27
N PHE A 74 -17.54 11.05 5.13
CA PHE A 74 -18.56 10.05 4.89
C PHE A 74 -19.51 9.89 6.09
N ILE A 75 -18.94 9.77 7.30
CA ILE A 75 -19.66 9.65 8.57
C ILE A 75 -20.56 10.87 8.80
N PHE A 76 -20.04 12.10 8.74
CA PHE A 76 -20.83 13.31 8.96
C PHE A 76 -22.01 13.43 7.98
N ASN A 77 -21.79 13.13 6.70
CA ASN A 77 -22.88 13.12 5.71
C ASN A 77 -23.89 11.99 5.98
N PHE A 78 -23.43 10.82 6.42
CA PHE A 78 -24.30 9.71 6.80
C PHE A 78 -25.15 10.07 8.02
N PHE A 79 -24.56 10.59 9.10
CA PHE A 79 -25.27 10.91 10.34
C PHE A 79 -26.14 12.18 10.27
N ASN A 80 -25.80 13.19 9.47
CA ASN A 80 -26.69 14.35 9.25
C ASN A 80 -28.00 13.99 8.52
N GLY A 81 -28.07 12.81 7.90
CA GLY A 81 -29.28 12.29 7.27
C GLY A 81 -30.10 11.35 8.15
N ILE A 82 -29.71 11.12 9.40
CA ILE A 82 -30.34 10.12 10.29
C ILE A 82 -31.08 10.85 11.42
N ASP A 83 -32.41 10.91 11.34
CA ASP A 83 -33.24 11.11 12.52
C ASP A 83 -33.13 9.86 13.41
N PHE A 84 -32.90 10.06 14.70
CA PHE A 84 -32.24 9.10 15.62
C PHE A 84 -32.89 7.71 15.83
N ILE A 85 -34.04 7.36 15.23
CA ILE A 85 -34.70 6.04 15.37
C ILE A 85 -35.45 5.66 14.07
N ASP A 86 -34.73 5.24 13.02
CA ASP A 86 -35.19 4.25 12.02
C ASP A 86 -34.02 3.87 11.08
N PHE A 87 -33.36 2.75 11.35
CA PHE A 87 -32.14 2.35 10.63
C PHE A 87 -32.44 1.52 9.37
N HIS A 88 -32.65 2.20 8.24
CA HIS A 88 -32.63 1.64 6.88
C HIS A 88 -31.25 1.90 6.20
N GLY A 89 -30.16 1.42 6.81
CA GLY A 89 -28.78 1.90 6.56
C GLY A 89 -28.24 1.91 5.11
N PHE A 90 -28.60 0.95 4.25
CA PHE A 90 -28.10 0.88 2.85
C PHE A 90 -29.21 0.83 1.78
N SER A 91 -30.47 0.69 2.19
CA SER A 91 -31.61 0.54 1.28
C SER A 91 -31.99 1.84 0.57
N ASP A 92 -31.62 3.01 1.13
CA ASP A 92 -31.90 4.33 0.53
C ASP A 92 -30.69 4.94 -0.21
N PHE A 93 -29.56 4.21 -0.33
CA PHE A 93 -28.40 4.70 -1.08
C PHE A 93 -28.63 4.62 -2.59
N HIS A 94 -29.35 5.60 -3.14
CA HIS A 94 -29.55 5.74 -4.58
C HIS A 94 -28.39 6.51 -5.23
N PHE A 95 -27.46 5.79 -5.89
CA PHE A 95 -26.44 6.41 -6.76
C PHE A 95 -27.11 7.02 -8.01
N ASN A 96 -27.42 8.32 -7.96
CA ASN A 96 -27.92 9.02 -9.14
C ASN A 96 -26.77 9.49 -10.04
N ILE A 97 -26.40 8.65 -11.02
CA ILE A 97 -25.33 8.95 -11.99
C ILE A 97 -25.71 10.12 -12.91
N ARG A 98 -27.00 10.44 -13.04
CA ARG A 98 -27.48 11.52 -13.91
C ARG A 98 -27.38 12.90 -13.27
N ARG A 99 -27.39 12.97 -11.93
CA ARG A 99 -27.16 14.17 -11.12
C ARG A 99 -26.32 13.82 -9.88
N PRO A 100 -25.03 13.49 -10.08
CA PRO A 100 -24.13 13.10 -9.00
C PRO A 100 -23.97 14.24 -8.00
N SER A 101 -24.01 13.91 -6.72
CA SER A 101 -23.77 14.86 -5.64
C SER A 101 -22.30 15.28 -5.59
N PRO A 102 -21.97 16.47 -5.03
CA PRO A 102 -20.58 16.87 -4.80
C PRO A 102 -19.75 15.81 -4.04
N LEU A 103 -20.39 15.08 -3.10
CA LEU A 103 -19.76 13.99 -2.36
C LEU A 103 -19.39 12.81 -3.26
N LEU A 104 -20.24 12.46 -4.23
CA LEU A 104 -19.97 11.39 -5.20
C LEU A 104 -18.77 11.74 -6.08
N TYR A 105 -18.65 12.99 -6.53
CA TYR A 105 -17.48 13.44 -7.27
C TYR A 105 -16.19 13.37 -6.43
N PHE A 106 -16.25 13.82 -5.18
CA PHE A 106 -15.10 13.81 -4.28
C PHE A 106 -14.63 12.38 -3.96
N THR A 107 -15.55 11.51 -3.55
CA THR A 107 -15.27 10.10 -3.23
C THR A 107 -14.83 9.31 -4.45
N GLY A 108 -15.46 9.52 -5.61
CA GLY A 108 -15.06 8.91 -6.88
C GLY A 108 -13.65 9.33 -7.31
N ALA A 109 -13.31 10.62 -7.19
CA ALA A 109 -11.97 11.11 -7.49
C ALA A 109 -10.90 10.50 -6.57
N LEU A 110 -11.16 10.48 -5.25
CA LEU A 110 -10.25 9.84 -4.29
C LEU A 110 -10.09 8.34 -4.53
N GLY A 111 -11.19 7.63 -4.83
CA GLY A 111 -11.15 6.22 -5.20
C GLY A 111 -10.33 5.96 -6.47
N GLY A 112 -10.50 6.79 -7.50
CA GLY A 112 -9.70 6.73 -8.72
C GLY A 112 -8.21 6.96 -8.45
N LEU A 113 -7.86 7.94 -7.63
CA LEU A 113 -6.47 8.19 -7.20
C LEU A 113 -5.90 7.00 -6.43
N ALA A 114 -6.67 6.37 -5.54
CA ALA A 114 -6.24 5.19 -4.80
C ALA A 114 -5.94 4.00 -5.73
N ILE A 115 -6.77 3.78 -6.75
CA ILE A 115 -6.54 2.73 -7.77
C ILE A 115 -5.24 3.01 -8.54
N ILE A 116 -5.02 4.27 -8.97
CA ILE A 116 -3.79 4.66 -9.67
C ILE A 116 -2.57 4.43 -8.77
N ALA A 117 -2.64 4.85 -7.51
CA ALA A 117 -1.57 4.65 -6.53
C ALA A 117 -1.27 3.16 -6.30
N PHE A 118 -2.30 2.31 -6.23
CA PHE A 118 -2.16 0.86 -6.10
C PHE A 118 -1.46 0.23 -7.31
N ILE A 119 -1.82 0.64 -8.52
CA ILE A 119 -1.14 0.19 -9.75
C ILE A 119 0.33 0.62 -9.74
N LEU A 120 0.61 1.88 -9.40
CA LEU A 120 1.98 2.39 -9.30
C LEU A 120 2.81 1.62 -8.25
N GLU A 121 2.20 1.27 -7.12
CA GLU A 121 2.84 0.46 -6.09
C GLU A 121 3.28 -0.91 -6.64
N ILE A 122 2.40 -1.61 -7.35
CA ILE A 122 2.72 -2.90 -8.00
C ILE A 122 3.88 -2.71 -8.98
N VAL A 123 3.82 -1.67 -9.82
CA VAL A 123 4.88 -1.38 -10.79
C VAL A 123 6.22 -1.16 -10.09
N PHE A 124 6.26 -0.40 -9.00
CA PHE A 124 7.50 -0.16 -8.26
C PHE A 124 8.04 -1.43 -7.61
N ILE A 125 7.19 -2.28 -7.03
CA ILE A 125 7.59 -3.58 -6.46
C ILE A 125 8.23 -4.47 -7.54
N ILE A 126 7.61 -4.56 -8.72
CA ILE A 126 8.16 -5.34 -9.84
C ILE A 126 9.49 -4.76 -10.30
N LYS A 127 9.59 -3.44 -10.46
CA LYS A 127 10.87 -2.78 -10.84
C LYS A 127 11.97 -3.03 -9.81
N ALA A 128 11.67 -2.95 -8.52
CA ALA A 128 12.62 -3.24 -7.46
C ALA A 128 13.07 -4.69 -7.47
N SER A 129 12.15 -5.61 -7.73
CA SER A 129 12.43 -7.05 -7.86
C SER A 129 13.39 -7.32 -9.03
N LEU A 130 13.13 -6.71 -10.20
CA LEU A 130 14.01 -6.81 -11.36
C LEU A 130 15.40 -6.22 -11.09
N LYS A 131 15.46 -5.06 -10.43
CA LYS A 131 16.74 -4.44 -10.05
C LYS A 131 17.54 -5.29 -9.06
N ALA A 132 16.88 -5.86 -8.05
CA ALA A 132 17.51 -6.78 -7.11
C ALA A 132 18.07 -8.03 -7.81
N ARG A 133 17.33 -8.60 -8.76
CA ARG A 133 17.75 -9.74 -9.60
C ARG A 133 19.00 -9.40 -10.42
N ASP A 134 19.06 -8.19 -10.96
CA ASP A 134 20.21 -7.74 -11.76
C ASP A 134 21.43 -7.41 -10.86
N GLY A 135 21.21 -7.26 -9.54
CA GLY A 135 22.24 -6.96 -8.54
C GLY A 135 22.39 -5.46 -8.28
N GLU A 136 21.38 -4.67 -8.63
CA GLU A 136 21.35 -3.23 -8.44
C GLU A 136 20.47 -2.86 -7.24
N LEU A 137 20.92 -1.87 -6.46
CA LEU A 137 20.08 -1.27 -5.43
C LEU A 137 18.92 -0.50 -6.07
N TYR A 138 17.76 -0.57 -5.42
CA TYR A 138 16.59 0.17 -5.83
C TYR A 138 16.07 1.03 -4.69
N LYS A 139 15.89 2.33 -4.97
CA LYS A 139 15.25 3.27 -4.05
C LYS A 139 13.82 3.49 -4.53
N TYR A 140 12.86 3.14 -3.69
CA TYR A 140 11.46 3.37 -3.99
C TYR A 140 11.18 4.88 -4.05
N PRO A 141 10.45 5.37 -5.08
CA PRO A 141 9.94 6.73 -5.08
C PRO A 141 9.07 7.00 -3.86
N ILE A 142 8.89 8.27 -3.49
CA ILE A 142 7.96 8.72 -2.44
C ILE A 142 8.07 7.95 -1.10
N THR A 143 9.25 7.41 -0.80
CA THR A 143 9.49 6.62 0.42
C THR A 143 10.06 7.49 1.51
N ILE A 144 9.49 7.40 2.71
CA ILE A 144 10.04 7.96 3.94
C ILE A 144 10.95 6.91 4.58
N ASN A 145 12.19 7.28 4.89
CA ASN A 145 13.18 6.36 5.46
C ASN A 145 13.03 6.28 6.99
N PHE A 146 12.18 5.36 7.46
CA PHE A 146 12.04 5.07 8.90
C PHE A 146 13.21 4.25 9.45
N LEU A 147 13.63 3.25 8.68
CA LEU A 147 14.77 2.39 8.95
C LEU A 147 16.00 2.94 8.22
N LYS A 148 17.09 3.15 8.96
CA LYS A 148 18.36 3.70 8.46
C LYS A 148 19.37 2.59 8.17
#